data_AF-K0S7H9-F1
#
_entry.id   AF-K0S7H9-F1
#
_cell.length_a   1.000
_cell.length_b   1.000
_cell.length_c   1.000
_cell.angle_alpha   90.00
_cell.angle_beta   90.00
_cell.angle_gamma   90.00
#
_symmetry.space_group_name_H-M   'P 1'
#
loop_
_entity.id
_entity.type
_entity.pdbx_description
1 polymer ?
#
loop_
_entity_poly.entity_id
_entity_poly.type
_entity_poly.pdbx_seq_one_letter_code
_entity_poly.pdbx_strand_id
1 'polypeptide(L)'
;DEYAKLSFQVLAKPVEYTDDVTGKKMFQFHVDDHEELQALANKKYGEFGGNVHYTWKGKPVIIFGQDESTFNQYAFGNKLWVGSNGERAFLPKHNGMGLMISAFQSREFGFGFDMTPDELARVNHKRKGKSYEDTVAAMDVRGSEKKEPLLESPFVVKLEYGANKDGYWTGNHMILQLEDCIDCLTELHGDKYDFYFQFDHSSGHAKAQLNGLDVSNMNKGFGGDLLRATLIKGEDGYLGSFYNSGNKFMVTINEEQKLVWGGDLPDDAGPFWMTPTERLARKFDTYEDLPTDKHRPRNKTKDELVDEILTHEFGQVSGTRDELKKKLLPDLQDLAKKFNIEVAPKVTRKKIPGWYGKGKGLMQVLWERGFIDASKPYSHYQVEKKVDGKVVEDISLRHMMGKCTDFAEEVSQLEAIGKKLGCSVIITTKYHAEYAGEGIEYSWGLAKCFYRRQPLSKKKKKANFFALVDQCLSQELLTKDMVRKFSKRARDYMLAYRAFETDEMKGGMKDSGKPLDITHHMIEKMKKVVSSHRAALIIKEESFDLVRFVVKPESKSLPVKREESSGETSRKSSRKRTKTSRG
;
A
#
# COMPACT_ATOMS: atom_id res chain seq x y z
N ASP A 1 32.71 -31.30 3.08
CA ASP A 1 33.85 -31.10 4.00
C ASP A 1 33.98 -29.68 4.51
N GLU A 2 34.31 -28.64 3.72
CA GLU A 2 34.41 -27.26 4.27
C GLU A 2 33.12 -26.79 4.98
N TYR A 3 31.95 -26.90 4.33
CA TYR A 3 30.65 -26.60 4.95
C TYR A 3 30.37 -27.42 6.23
N ALA A 4 30.89 -28.65 6.32
CA ALA A 4 30.73 -29.50 7.49
C ALA A 4 31.71 -29.13 8.62
N LYS A 5 32.88 -28.55 8.31
CA LYS A 5 33.80 -28.01 9.32
C LYS A 5 33.22 -26.76 9.99
N LEU A 6 32.60 -25.87 9.22
CA LEU A 6 31.84 -24.73 9.76
C LEU A 6 30.67 -25.17 10.65
N SER A 7 29.93 -26.23 10.26
CA SER A 7 28.73 -26.67 10.99
C SER A 7 29.00 -27.22 12.39
N PHE A 8 30.19 -27.76 12.66
CA PHE A 8 30.52 -28.29 14.00
C PHE A 8 30.95 -27.22 15.02
N GLN A 9 31.22 -25.98 14.59
CA GLN A 9 31.72 -24.94 15.50
C GLN A 9 30.84 -23.67 15.55
N VAL A 10 30.18 -23.25 14.45
CA VAL A 10 29.61 -21.88 14.39
C VAL A 10 28.18 -21.77 13.85
N LEU A 11 27.71 -22.67 12.98
CA LEU A 11 26.45 -22.46 12.23
C LEU A 11 25.14 -22.72 13.00
N ALA A 12 24.02 -22.34 12.39
CA ALA A 12 22.67 -22.73 12.82
C ALA A 12 22.43 -24.24 12.74
N LYS A 13 21.36 -24.76 13.37
CA LYS A 13 20.92 -26.14 13.11
C LYS A 13 20.44 -26.21 11.65
N PRO A 14 21.15 -26.90 10.74
CA PRO A 14 20.71 -26.99 9.35
C PRO A 14 19.40 -27.75 9.22
N VAL A 15 18.67 -27.49 8.14
CA VAL A 15 17.64 -28.43 7.69
C VAL A 15 18.37 -29.64 7.09
N GLU A 16 18.23 -30.79 7.74
CA GLU A 16 18.73 -32.06 7.23
C GLU A 16 17.82 -32.56 6.11
N TYR A 17 18.42 -33.02 5.00
CA TYR A 17 17.71 -33.64 3.90
C TYR A 17 18.49 -34.81 3.33
N THR A 18 17.83 -35.67 2.55
CA THR A 18 18.52 -36.67 1.72
C THR A 18 18.53 -36.15 0.30
N ASP A 19 19.70 -36.13 -0.33
CA ASP A 19 19.85 -35.68 -1.71
C ASP A 19 19.38 -36.78 -2.68
N ASP A 20 18.35 -36.49 -3.46
CA ASP A 20 17.68 -37.45 -4.36
C ASP A 20 18.61 -38.06 -5.42
N VAL A 21 19.72 -37.39 -5.76
CA VAL A 21 20.66 -37.82 -6.81
C VAL A 21 21.75 -38.73 -6.25
N THR A 22 22.28 -38.42 -5.07
CA THR A 22 23.43 -39.13 -4.47
C THR A 22 23.04 -40.06 -3.31
N GLY A 23 21.81 -39.98 -2.82
CA GLY A 23 21.32 -40.72 -1.65
C GLY A 23 21.97 -40.32 -0.32
N LYS A 24 22.75 -39.23 -0.31
CA LYS A 24 23.51 -38.80 0.87
C LYS A 24 22.68 -37.88 1.76
N LYS A 25 22.88 -38.00 3.07
CA LYS A 25 22.44 -36.99 4.04
C LYS A 25 23.21 -35.70 3.81
N MET A 26 22.46 -34.61 3.65
CA MET A 26 22.94 -33.27 3.34
C MET A 26 22.31 -32.25 4.29
N PHE A 27 22.93 -31.08 4.36
CA PHE A 27 22.55 -30.00 5.27
C PHE A 27 22.35 -28.71 4.48
N GLN A 28 21.21 -28.07 4.70
CA GLN A 28 20.85 -26.79 4.09
C GLN A 28 21.05 -25.64 5.07
N PHE A 29 21.66 -24.56 4.59
CA PHE A 29 21.90 -23.30 5.30
C PHE A 29 21.42 -22.14 4.43
N HIS A 30 20.91 -21.07 5.04
CA HIS A 30 20.73 -19.78 4.37
C HIS A 30 22.06 -19.02 4.33
N VAL A 31 22.29 -18.21 3.29
CA VAL A 31 23.53 -17.41 3.17
C VAL A 31 23.72 -16.42 4.33
N ASP A 32 22.63 -15.99 4.96
CA ASP A 32 22.65 -15.11 6.14
C ASP A 32 22.98 -15.84 7.46
N ASP A 33 22.98 -17.17 7.49
CA ASP A 33 23.23 -17.90 8.74
C ASP A 33 24.69 -17.76 9.20
N HIS A 34 25.60 -17.32 8.30
CA HIS A 34 27.00 -16.99 8.60
C HIS A 34 27.66 -16.18 7.48
N GLU A 35 28.52 -15.21 7.83
CA GLU A 35 29.11 -14.24 6.90
C GLU A 35 29.92 -14.86 5.74
N GLU A 36 30.61 -15.98 5.99
CA GLU A 36 31.36 -16.69 4.94
C GLU A 36 30.48 -17.44 3.93
N LEU A 37 29.22 -17.75 4.25
CA LEU A 37 28.38 -18.60 3.39
C LEU A 37 28.07 -17.95 2.04
N GLN A 38 27.89 -16.63 1.98
CA GLN A 38 27.71 -15.92 0.71
C GLN A 38 28.97 -16.00 -0.16
N ALA A 39 30.16 -15.83 0.44
CA ALA A 39 31.42 -15.92 -0.30
C ALA A 39 31.67 -17.33 -0.84
N LEU A 40 31.39 -18.36 -0.03
CA LEU A 40 31.45 -19.77 -0.43
C LEU A 40 30.42 -20.11 -1.52
N ALA A 41 29.19 -19.59 -1.41
CA ALA A 41 28.15 -19.77 -2.42
C ALA A 41 28.54 -19.13 -3.75
N ASN A 42 29.03 -17.88 -3.74
CA ASN A 42 29.48 -17.20 -4.95
C ASN A 42 30.64 -17.93 -5.63
N LYS A 43 31.63 -18.38 -4.85
CA LYS A 43 32.80 -19.15 -5.35
C LYS A 43 32.40 -20.48 -6.00
N LYS A 44 31.34 -21.14 -5.49
CA LYS A 44 30.92 -22.47 -5.94
C LYS A 44 29.90 -22.46 -7.07
N TYR A 45 28.99 -21.48 -7.08
CA TYR A 45 27.81 -21.46 -7.95
C TYR A 45 27.76 -20.26 -8.92
N GLY A 46 28.73 -19.35 -8.86
CA GLY A 46 28.77 -18.14 -9.69
C GLY A 46 28.11 -16.94 -9.02
N GLU A 47 27.96 -15.85 -9.77
CA GLU A 47 27.39 -14.61 -9.27
C GLU A 47 25.94 -14.80 -8.78
N PHE A 48 25.57 -14.08 -7.72
CA PHE A 48 24.33 -14.20 -6.94
C PHE A 48 24.17 -15.46 -6.08
N GLY A 49 24.98 -16.50 -6.30
CA GLY A 49 25.36 -17.49 -5.29
C GLY A 49 24.25 -18.43 -4.79
N GLY A 50 24.24 -19.66 -5.31
CA GLY A 50 23.53 -20.77 -4.69
C GLY A 50 22.80 -21.66 -5.68
N ASN A 51 22.91 -22.98 -5.48
CA ASN A 51 21.92 -23.89 -6.06
C ASN A 51 20.56 -23.59 -5.42
N VAL A 52 19.49 -23.62 -6.22
CA VAL A 52 18.12 -23.48 -5.69
C VAL A 52 17.88 -24.52 -4.60
N HIS A 53 17.07 -24.14 -3.62
CA HIS A 53 16.56 -25.00 -2.55
C HIS A 53 16.32 -26.42 -3.08
N TYR A 54 16.89 -27.48 -2.50
CA TYR A 54 16.97 -28.80 -3.15
C TYR A 54 15.61 -29.40 -3.59
N THR A 55 14.51 -29.10 -2.88
CA THR A 55 13.14 -29.51 -3.29
C THR A 55 12.51 -28.64 -4.39
N TRP A 56 13.08 -27.48 -4.69
CA TRP A 56 12.57 -26.49 -5.64
C TRP A 56 13.12 -26.77 -7.02
N LYS A 57 12.23 -27.10 -7.95
CA LYS A 57 12.57 -27.46 -9.33
C LYS A 57 12.38 -26.30 -10.33
N GLY A 58 12.02 -25.11 -9.84
CA GLY A 58 11.92 -23.88 -10.61
C GLY A 58 13.24 -23.10 -10.63
N LYS A 59 13.22 -21.90 -11.22
CA LYS A 59 14.39 -21.01 -11.20
C LYS A 59 14.64 -20.46 -9.79
N PRO A 60 15.86 -19.99 -9.46
CA PRO A 60 16.09 -19.20 -8.27
C PRO A 60 15.29 -17.90 -8.30
N VAL A 61 14.77 -17.52 -7.14
CA VAL A 61 13.98 -16.31 -6.95
C VAL A 61 14.87 -15.18 -6.48
N ILE A 62 14.84 -14.05 -7.18
CA ILE A 62 15.43 -12.79 -6.75
C ILE A 62 14.30 -11.90 -6.21
N ILE A 63 14.50 -11.36 -5.00
CA ILE A 63 13.54 -10.47 -4.36
C ILE A 63 14.08 -9.03 -4.45
N PHE A 64 13.28 -8.15 -5.05
CA PHE A 64 13.50 -6.71 -5.03
C PHE A 64 12.57 -6.07 -4.02
N GLY A 65 13.12 -5.29 -3.10
CA GLY A 65 12.36 -4.40 -2.25
C GLY A 65 12.23 -3.01 -2.85
N GLN A 66 11.10 -2.35 -2.65
CA GLN A 66 10.84 -0.97 -3.09
C GLN A 66 10.32 -0.11 -1.93
N ASP A 67 10.68 1.19 -1.96
CA ASP A 67 10.08 2.26 -1.15
C ASP A 67 10.37 3.65 -1.76
N GLU A 68 9.64 4.68 -1.32
CA GLU A 68 9.83 6.09 -1.70
C GLU A 68 10.40 6.96 -0.57
N SER A 69 11.34 7.84 -0.94
CA SER A 69 12.12 8.61 0.03
C SER A 69 12.38 10.04 -0.42
N THR A 70 11.80 10.99 0.32
CA THR A 70 12.01 12.42 0.07
C THR A 70 13.27 12.97 0.74
N PHE A 71 14.08 13.68 -0.04
CA PHE A 71 15.17 14.54 0.42
C PHE A 71 14.75 16.01 0.37
N ASN A 72 14.97 16.74 1.47
CA ASN A 72 14.77 18.19 1.54
C ASN A 72 16.12 18.90 1.56
N GLN A 73 16.30 19.91 0.71
CA GLN A 73 17.55 20.64 0.50
C GLN A 73 18.23 21.10 1.79
N TYR A 74 17.44 21.61 2.75
CA TYR A 74 17.92 22.12 4.03
C TYR A 74 17.57 21.20 5.20
N ALA A 75 17.46 19.88 4.95
CA ALA A 75 17.46 18.90 6.03
C ALA A 75 18.85 18.78 6.68
N PHE A 76 18.89 19.04 7.98
CA PHE A 76 20.05 18.89 8.86
C PHE A 76 19.71 17.97 10.04
N GLY A 77 20.68 17.67 10.89
CA GLY A 77 20.43 16.95 12.15
C GLY A 77 19.79 17.85 13.21
N ASN A 78 18.96 17.26 14.08
CA ASN A 78 18.27 17.97 15.18
C ASN A 78 19.21 18.45 16.31
N LYS A 79 20.52 18.16 16.20
CA LYS A 79 21.55 18.58 17.15
C LYS A 79 22.59 19.40 16.40
N LEU A 80 22.91 20.59 16.90
CA LEU A 80 24.02 21.41 16.44
C LEU A 80 25.01 21.64 17.58
N TRP A 81 26.28 21.82 17.21
CA TRP A 81 27.27 22.37 18.10
C TRP A 81 26.92 23.82 18.44
N VAL A 82 27.09 24.18 19.71
CA VAL A 82 26.93 25.54 20.22
C VAL A 82 28.32 25.96 20.71
N GLY A 83 28.78 27.14 20.30
CA GLY A 83 30.06 27.70 20.77
C GLY A 83 30.02 27.99 22.27
N SER A 84 31.19 28.13 22.90
CA SER A 84 31.32 28.48 24.33
C SER A 84 30.52 29.73 24.72
N ASN A 85 30.34 30.66 23.77
CA ASN A 85 29.66 31.93 23.95
C ASN A 85 28.16 31.87 23.60
N GLY A 86 27.60 30.68 23.37
CA GLY A 86 26.20 30.49 22.96
C GLY A 86 25.95 30.62 21.44
N GLU A 87 27.01 30.87 20.65
CA GLU A 87 26.96 31.01 19.19
C GLU A 87 26.43 29.76 18.49
N ARG A 88 25.65 29.95 17.42
CA ARG A 88 25.04 28.87 16.63
C ARG A 88 25.16 29.16 15.14
N ALA A 89 25.31 28.12 14.33
CA ALA A 89 25.30 28.26 12.87
C ALA A 89 23.91 28.73 12.38
N PHE A 90 23.88 29.78 11.55
CA PHE A 90 22.65 30.20 10.88
C PHE A 90 22.19 29.15 9.86
N LEU A 91 21.03 28.56 10.11
CA LEU A 91 20.36 27.65 9.19
C LEU A 91 19.19 28.34 8.46
N PRO A 92 18.90 27.95 7.20
CA PRO A 92 17.68 28.38 6.51
C PRO A 92 16.41 27.99 7.29
N LYS A 93 15.42 28.90 7.33
CA LYS A 93 14.15 28.69 8.04
C LYS A 93 13.17 27.74 7.31
N HIS A 94 13.42 27.46 6.04
CA HIS A 94 12.56 26.62 5.19
C HIS A 94 13.30 25.37 4.72
N ASN A 95 12.57 24.30 4.43
CA ASN A 95 13.13 23.03 3.94
C ASN A 95 13.84 23.14 2.57
N GLY A 96 13.51 24.18 1.79
CA GLY A 96 14.10 24.43 0.47
C GLY A 96 13.42 23.62 -0.63
N MET A 97 14.16 23.28 -1.69
CA MET A 97 13.66 22.32 -2.67
C MET A 97 13.52 20.94 -2.04
N GLY A 98 12.53 20.18 -2.51
CA GLY A 98 12.38 18.77 -2.20
C GLY A 98 12.56 17.93 -3.46
N LEU A 99 13.13 16.73 -3.29
CA LEU A 99 13.32 15.75 -4.35
C LEU A 99 12.84 14.40 -3.80
N MET A 100 11.87 13.79 -4.48
CA MET A 100 11.35 12.45 -4.16
C MET A 100 12.16 11.43 -4.95
N ILE A 101 12.59 10.34 -4.31
CA ILE A 101 13.28 9.21 -4.95
C ILE A 101 12.44 7.95 -4.74
N SER A 102 12.02 7.28 -5.81
CA SER A 102 11.51 5.91 -5.76
C SER A 102 12.63 4.96 -6.17
N ALA A 103 12.98 4.00 -5.32
CA ALA A 103 14.08 3.07 -5.61
C ALA A 103 13.72 1.63 -5.30
N PHE A 104 14.27 0.72 -6.10
CA PHE A 104 14.30 -0.70 -5.83
C PHE A 104 15.69 -1.10 -5.29
N GLN A 105 15.77 -2.14 -4.45
CA GLN A 105 17.03 -2.78 -4.05
C GLN A 105 16.89 -4.30 -3.95
N SER A 106 17.99 -5.04 -4.05
CA SER A 106 18.05 -6.49 -3.79
C SER A 106 19.42 -6.88 -3.22
N ARG A 107 19.54 -8.07 -2.61
CA ARG A 107 20.84 -8.58 -2.11
C ARG A 107 21.82 -8.87 -3.26
N GLU A 108 21.26 -9.17 -4.41
CA GLU A 108 21.92 -9.61 -5.62
C GLU A 108 22.50 -8.41 -6.38
N PHE A 109 21.66 -7.42 -6.69
CA PHE A 109 22.07 -6.24 -7.47
C PHE A 109 22.57 -5.08 -6.62
N GLY A 110 22.12 -4.95 -5.37
CA GLY A 110 22.45 -3.83 -4.48
C GLY A 110 21.33 -2.80 -4.43
N PHE A 111 21.67 -1.53 -4.24
CA PHE A 111 20.71 -0.42 -4.26
C PHE A 111 20.59 0.10 -5.70
N GLY A 112 19.38 0.07 -6.25
CA GLY A 112 19.16 0.21 -7.68
C GLY A 112 19.62 -1.03 -8.47
N PHE A 113 19.78 -0.84 -9.78
CA PHE A 113 20.43 -1.78 -10.69
C PHE A 113 21.01 -0.97 -11.85
N ASP A 114 22.33 -0.81 -11.90
CA ASP A 114 22.98 -0.07 -12.98
C ASP A 114 23.02 -0.91 -14.26
N MET A 115 22.68 -0.30 -15.39
CA MET A 115 22.61 -0.96 -16.70
C MET A 115 23.61 -0.32 -17.65
N THR A 116 24.34 -1.14 -18.41
CA THR A 116 25.20 -0.68 -19.50
C THR A 116 24.36 -0.14 -20.67
N PRO A 117 24.94 0.73 -21.54
CA PRO A 117 24.25 1.18 -22.75
C PRO A 117 23.77 0.04 -23.66
N ASP A 118 24.53 -1.06 -23.74
CA ASP A 118 24.18 -2.24 -24.55
C ASP A 118 23.01 -3.03 -23.93
N GLU A 119 22.93 -3.13 -22.60
CA GLU A 119 21.79 -3.73 -21.90
C GLU A 119 20.52 -2.90 -22.11
N LEU A 120 20.64 -1.58 -21.95
CA LEU A 120 19.54 -0.64 -22.19
C LEU A 120 19.08 -0.68 -23.66
N ALA A 121 20.00 -0.82 -24.62
CA ALA A 121 19.68 -0.99 -26.03
C ALA A 121 18.91 -2.30 -26.32
N ARG A 122 19.29 -3.43 -25.70
CA ARG A 122 18.55 -4.70 -25.81
C ARG A 122 17.14 -4.59 -25.24
N VAL A 123 17.01 -4.02 -24.04
CA VAL A 123 15.70 -3.77 -23.40
C VAL A 123 14.82 -2.86 -24.26
N ASN A 124 15.37 -1.75 -24.78
CA ASN A 124 14.63 -0.85 -25.65
C ASN A 124 14.22 -1.49 -26.99
N HIS A 125 15.04 -2.38 -27.55
CA HIS A 125 14.65 -3.19 -28.70
C HIS A 125 13.47 -4.13 -28.36
N LYS A 126 13.51 -4.81 -27.21
CA LYS A 126 12.43 -5.68 -26.71
C LYS A 126 11.14 -4.93 -26.37
N ARG A 127 11.22 -3.65 -26.00
CA ARG A 127 10.09 -2.74 -25.67
C ARG A 127 9.42 -2.12 -26.89
N LYS A 128 10.16 -1.90 -27.99
CA LYS A 128 9.70 -1.11 -29.14
C LYS A 128 8.32 -1.53 -29.66
N GLY A 129 7.37 -0.59 -29.69
CA GLY A 129 6.01 -0.77 -30.21
C GLY A 129 5.00 -1.41 -29.22
N LYS A 130 5.46 -1.94 -28.09
CA LYS A 130 4.59 -2.48 -27.04
C LYS A 130 3.86 -1.37 -26.30
N SER A 131 2.71 -1.72 -25.72
CA SER A 131 2.03 -0.89 -24.73
C SER A 131 2.42 -1.33 -23.31
N TYR A 132 2.17 -0.48 -22.32
CA TYR A 132 2.07 -0.89 -20.92
C TYR A 132 0.87 -1.82 -20.73
N GLU A 133 0.93 -2.70 -19.73
CA GLU A 133 -0.21 -3.53 -19.34
C GLU A 133 -1.28 -2.67 -18.65
N ASP A 134 -0.87 -1.67 -17.86
CA ASP A 134 -1.76 -0.64 -17.33
C ASP A 134 -1.83 0.58 -18.25
N THR A 135 -2.62 0.47 -19.33
CA THR A 135 -2.81 1.56 -20.30
C THR A 135 -3.42 2.82 -19.68
N VAL A 136 -4.24 2.68 -18.63
CA VAL A 136 -4.86 3.80 -17.91
C VAL A 136 -3.81 4.57 -17.11
N ALA A 137 -2.96 3.87 -16.35
CA ALA A 137 -1.84 4.50 -15.66
C ALA A 137 -0.85 5.14 -16.65
N ALA A 138 -0.57 4.48 -17.77
CA ALA A 138 0.33 4.99 -18.82
C ALA A 138 -0.22 6.29 -19.46
N MET A 139 -1.50 6.32 -19.79
CA MET A 139 -2.15 7.52 -20.34
C MET A 139 -2.21 8.67 -19.31
N ASP A 140 -2.43 8.36 -18.03
CA ASP A 140 -2.48 9.36 -16.95
C ASP A 140 -1.11 10.01 -16.70
N VAL A 141 -0.04 9.21 -16.60
CA VAL A 141 1.31 9.67 -16.22
C VAL A 141 2.14 10.13 -17.42
N ARG A 142 2.03 9.46 -18.57
CA ARG A 142 2.88 9.70 -19.76
C ARG A 142 2.13 10.28 -20.97
N GLY A 143 0.79 10.34 -20.93
CA GLY A 143 -0.02 10.78 -22.08
C GLY A 143 0.03 9.82 -23.29
N SER A 144 0.54 8.60 -23.09
CA SER A 144 0.69 7.57 -24.13
C SER A 144 0.67 6.20 -23.49
N GLU A 145 -0.02 5.24 -24.12
CA GLU A 145 0.00 3.84 -23.71
C GLU A 145 1.29 3.12 -24.09
N LYS A 146 2.12 3.71 -24.95
CA LYS A 146 3.30 3.06 -25.53
C LYS A 146 4.54 3.12 -24.64
N LYS A 147 5.30 2.03 -24.62
CA LYS A 147 6.57 1.92 -23.92
C LYS A 147 7.65 2.68 -24.71
N GLU A 148 7.83 3.95 -24.36
CA GLU A 148 8.95 4.77 -24.85
C GLU A 148 10.32 4.17 -24.44
N PRO A 149 11.40 4.45 -25.20
CA PRO A 149 12.74 4.04 -24.85
C PRO A 149 13.17 4.58 -23.48
N LEU A 150 13.71 3.69 -22.65
CA LEU A 150 14.36 4.05 -21.39
C LEU A 150 15.69 4.75 -21.70
N LEU A 151 15.92 5.91 -21.07
CA LEU A 151 17.15 6.70 -21.23
C LEU A 151 18.22 6.35 -20.18
N GLU A 152 17.78 5.81 -19.04
CA GLU A 152 18.59 5.34 -17.92
C GLU A 152 17.88 4.17 -17.23
N SER A 153 18.49 3.59 -16.19
CA SER A 153 17.89 2.48 -15.44
C SER A 153 16.63 2.91 -14.68
N PRO A 154 15.50 2.19 -14.79
CA PRO A 154 14.25 2.54 -14.09
C PRO A 154 14.28 2.22 -12.60
N PHE A 155 15.35 1.61 -12.07
CA PHE A 155 15.40 1.13 -10.69
C PHE A 155 15.59 2.24 -9.65
N VAL A 156 15.94 3.46 -10.06
CA VAL A 156 16.00 4.65 -9.20
C VAL A 156 15.44 5.85 -9.97
N VAL A 157 14.19 6.22 -9.71
CA VAL A 157 13.50 7.35 -10.34
C VAL A 157 13.46 8.55 -9.40
N LYS A 158 13.69 9.75 -9.95
CA LYS A 158 13.75 11.02 -9.21
C LYS A 158 12.65 11.96 -9.71
N LEU A 159 11.93 12.61 -8.80
CA LEU A 159 10.81 13.50 -9.11
C LEU A 159 10.88 14.79 -8.27
N GLU A 160 10.94 15.97 -8.91
CA GLU A 160 10.77 17.26 -8.23
C GLU A 160 9.30 17.46 -7.89
N TYR A 161 8.91 17.16 -6.64
CA TYR A 161 7.51 17.19 -6.28
C TYR A 161 6.98 18.64 -6.12
N GLY A 162 5.73 18.84 -6.52
CA GLY A 162 5.00 20.09 -6.43
C GLY A 162 4.21 20.39 -7.72
N ALA A 163 3.08 21.08 -7.57
CA ALA A 163 2.19 21.39 -8.70
C ALA A 163 2.83 22.26 -9.81
N ASN A 164 3.88 23.02 -9.49
CA ASN A 164 4.63 23.85 -10.43
C ASN A 164 5.97 23.18 -10.85
N LYS A 165 6.02 21.86 -10.75
CA LYS A 165 7.19 21.00 -10.99
C LYS A 165 6.72 19.72 -11.71
N ASP A 166 7.22 18.56 -11.32
CA ASP A 166 6.93 17.28 -11.97
C ASP A 166 5.64 16.63 -11.41
N GLY A 167 4.86 17.38 -10.62
CA GLY A 167 3.61 16.92 -10.02
C GLY A 167 3.82 16.18 -8.70
N TYR A 168 3.15 15.04 -8.53
CA TYR A 168 3.23 14.21 -7.33
C TYR A 168 3.30 12.74 -7.75
N TRP A 169 4.09 11.95 -7.02
CA TRP A 169 4.11 10.50 -7.19
C TRP A 169 2.76 9.90 -6.79
N THR A 170 2.28 8.93 -7.56
CA THR A 170 1.01 8.23 -7.35
C THR A 170 1.19 6.74 -7.61
N GLY A 171 0.23 5.91 -7.20
CA GLY A 171 0.25 4.47 -7.51
C GLY A 171 0.38 4.19 -9.01
N ASN A 172 -0.11 5.08 -9.89
CA ASN A 172 0.08 4.96 -11.34
C ASN A 172 1.56 5.09 -11.74
N HIS A 173 2.32 6.01 -11.12
CA HIS A 173 3.76 6.13 -11.36
C HIS A 173 4.48 4.84 -10.94
N MET A 174 4.11 4.29 -9.79
CA MET A 174 4.71 3.06 -9.26
C MET A 174 4.42 1.84 -10.13
N ILE A 175 3.19 1.69 -10.63
CA ILE A 175 2.84 0.62 -11.58
C ILE A 175 3.74 0.70 -12.82
N LEU A 176 3.90 1.87 -13.43
CA LEU A 176 4.74 2.03 -14.63
C LEU A 176 6.23 1.81 -14.36
N GLN A 177 6.76 2.26 -13.21
CA GLN A 177 8.15 1.99 -12.86
C GLN A 177 8.37 0.49 -12.58
N LEU A 178 7.41 -0.20 -11.96
CA LEU A 178 7.44 -1.66 -11.82
C LEU A 178 7.45 -2.35 -13.19
N GLU A 179 6.58 -1.94 -14.12
CA GLU A 179 6.58 -2.47 -15.49
C GLU A 179 7.92 -2.25 -16.21
N ASP A 180 8.53 -1.08 -16.05
CA ASP A 180 9.84 -0.76 -16.63
C ASP A 180 10.96 -1.64 -16.02
N CYS A 181 10.93 -1.86 -14.70
CA CYS A 181 11.88 -2.75 -14.03
C CYS A 181 11.70 -4.22 -14.43
N ILE A 182 10.46 -4.69 -14.58
CA ILE A 182 10.16 -6.05 -15.05
C ILE A 182 10.66 -6.26 -16.48
N ASP A 183 10.40 -5.32 -17.41
CA ASP A 183 10.93 -5.41 -18.78
C ASP A 183 12.47 -5.60 -18.80
N CYS A 184 13.19 -4.85 -17.95
CA CYS A 184 14.64 -4.99 -17.81
C CYS A 184 15.05 -6.37 -17.30
N LEU A 185 14.44 -6.86 -16.22
CA LEU A 185 14.80 -8.15 -15.61
C LEU A 185 14.44 -9.33 -16.50
N THR A 186 13.25 -9.30 -17.13
CA THR A 186 12.81 -10.35 -18.04
C THR A 186 13.72 -10.48 -19.26
N GLU A 187 14.20 -9.37 -19.82
CA GLU A 187 15.12 -9.39 -20.97
C GLU A 187 16.54 -9.83 -20.60
N LEU A 188 17.07 -9.37 -19.47
CA LEU A 188 18.46 -9.60 -19.10
C LEU A 188 18.70 -10.91 -18.33
N HIS A 189 17.69 -11.37 -17.59
CA HIS A 189 17.85 -12.35 -16.52
C HIS A 189 16.67 -13.34 -16.40
N GLY A 190 15.57 -13.15 -17.15
CA GLY A 190 14.35 -13.96 -17.05
C GLY A 190 14.47 -15.40 -17.56
N ASP A 191 15.57 -15.74 -18.22
CA ASP A 191 15.95 -17.12 -18.55
C ASP A 191 16.44 -17.90 -17.30
N LYS A 192 17.12 -17.20 -16.39
CA LYS A 192 17.81 -17.77 -15.23
C LYS A 192 17.06 -17.62 -13.91
N TYR A 193 16.29 -16.55 -13.75
CA TYR A 193 15.69 -16.18 -12.47
C TYR A 193 14.20 -15.86 -12.60
N ASP A 194 13.46 -16.07 -11.52
CA ASP A 194 12.10 -15.57 -11.34
C ASP A 194 12.13 -14.39 -10.34
N PHE A 195 11.22 -13.42 -10.48
CA PHE A 195 11.30 -12.14 -9.77
C PHE A 195 10.10 -11.87 -8.86
N TYR A 196 10.43 -11.46 -7.64
CA TYR A 196 9.47 -11.11 -6.59
C TYR A 196 9.71 -9.66 -6.17
N PHE A 197 8.65 -8.88 -6.01
CA PHE A 197 8.74 -7.47 -5.63
C PHE A 197 8.02 -7.22 -4.30
N GLN A 198 8.74 -6.71 -3.32
CA GLN A 198 8.24 -6.41 -1.99
C GLN A 198 8.02 -4.91 -1.80
N PHE A 199 6.81 -4.53 -1.43
CA PHE A 199 6.39 -3.16 -1.18
C PHE A 199 5.96 -2.96 0.27
N ASP A 200 6.04 -1.74 0.79
CA ASP A 200 5.35 -1.37 2.03
C ASP A 200 3.82 -1.29 1.81
N HIS A 201 3.04 -1.25 2.90
CA HIS A 201 1.59 -1.06 2.81
C HIS A 201 1.20 0.43 2.72
N SER A 202 1.61 1.11 1.64
CA SER A 202 1.12 2.45 1.32
C SER A 202 -0.27 2.40 0.65
N SER A 203 -0.97 3.54 0.61
CA SER A 203 -2.21 3.67 -0.19
C SER A 203 -1.94 3.77 -1.69
N GLY A 204 -0.69 3.95 -2.11
CA GLY A 204 -0.28 3.88 -3.52
C GLY A 204 -0.09 2.43 -3.96
N HIS A 205 0.51 1.60 -3.10
CA HIS A 205 0.79 0.19 -3.37
C HIS A 205 -0.48 -0.68 -3.24
N ALA A 206 -1.24 -0.51 -2.15
CA ALA A 206 -2.50 -1.20 -1.92
C ALA A 206 -3.70 -0.56 -2.66
N LYS A 207 -3.48 0.05 -3.82
CA LYS A 207 -4.54 0.65 -4.64
C LYS A 207 -5.43 -0.45 -5.21
N ALA A 208 -6.74 -0.37 -4.99
CA ALA A 208 -7.70 -1.33 -5.55
C ALA A 208 -7.69 -1.30 -7.09
N GLN A 209 -8.01 -2.45 -7.70
CA GLN A 209 -8.23 -2.55 -9.15
C GLN A 209 -9.42 -1.69 -9.60
N LEU A 210 -9.49 -1.35 -10.90
CA LEU A 210 -10.70 -0.76 -11.47
C LEU A 210 -11.88 -1.73 -11.28
N ASN A 211 -12.96 -1.25 -10.68
CA ASN A 211 -14.12 -2.06 -10.27
C ASN A 211 -13.75 -3.19 -9.28
N GLY A 212 -12.67 -3.00 -8.50
CA GLY A 212 -12.19 -3.91 -7.47
C GLY A 212 -13.18 -4.16 -6.35
N LEU A 213 -13.01 -5.26 -5.60
CA LEU A 213 -13.88 -5.62 -4.46
C LEU A 213 -13.52 -4.84 -3.19
N ASP A 214 -13.65 -3.50 -3.23
CA ASP A 214 -13.31 -2.62 -2.10
C ASP A 214 -14.54 -2.24 -1.24
N VAL A 215 -14.57 -2.75 -0.02
CA VAL A 215 -15.59 -2.50 1.00
C VAL A 215 -15.64 -1.03 1.46
N SER A 216 -14.54 -0.28 1.34
CA SER A 216 -14.46 1.10 1.80
C SER A 216 -15.30 2.05 0.94
N ASN A 217 -15.41 1.77 -0.37
CA ASN A 217 -16.19 2.57 -1.33
C ASN A 217 -17.64 2.09 -1.50
N MET A 218 -18.07 1.04 -0.79
CA MET A 218 -19.46 0.60 -0.76
C MET A 218 -20.33 1.49 0.14
N ASN A 219 -21.49 1.91 -0.38
CA ASN A 219 -22.52 2.56 0.43
C ASN A 219 -23.30 1.53 1.27
N LYS A 220 -24.02 2.01 2.31
CA LYS A 220 -24.97 1.15 3.05
C LYS A 220 -26.10 0.60 2.17
N GLY A 221 -26.71 1.48 1.37
CA GLY A 221 -27.91 1.19 0.57
C GLY A 221 -27.58 0.82 -0.88
N PHE A 222 -27.40 1.83 -1.73
CA PHE A 222 -26.97 1.66 -3.12
C PHE A 222 -26.13 2.86 -3.57
N GLY A 223 -25.47 2.74 -4.72
CA GLY A 223 -24.39 3.64 -5.14
C GLY A 223 -23.08 3.33 -4.40
N GLY A 224 -22.13 4.25 -4.51
CA GLY A 224 -20.71 3.93 -4.32
C GLY A 224 -20.12 3.47 -5.66
N ASP A 225 -18.98 2.80 -5.60
CA ASP A 225 -18.29 2.31 -6.80
C ASP A 225 -19.06 1.18 -7.51
N LEU A 226 -18.80 1.03 -8.80
CA LEU A 226 -19.38 -0.03 -9.63
C LEU A 226 -18.47 -1.26 -9.57
N LEU A 227 -18.64 -2.09 -8.53
CA LEU A 227 -17.80 -3.27 -8.34
C LEU A 227 -18.14 -4.36 -9.38
N ARG A 228 -17.13 -5.14 -9.80
CA ARG A 228 -17.31 -6.28 -10.71
C ARG A 228 -18.11 -7.41 -10.05
N ALA A 229 -18.64 -8.34 -10.85
CA ALA A 229 -19.25 -9.57 -10.31
C ALA A 229 -18.20 -10.47 -9.64
N THR A 230 -18.63 -11.31 -8.70
CA THR A 230 -17.74 -12.18 -7.90
C THR A 230 -18.34 -13.57 -7.72
N LEU A 231 -17.51 -14.61 -7.87
CA LEU A 231 -17.92 -16.02 -7.79
C LEU A 231 -17.98 -16.49 -6.34
N ILE A 232 -19.13 -17.03 -5.94
CA ILE A 232 -19.32 -17.68 -4.63
C ILE A 232 -18.72 -19.08 -4.67
N LYS A 233 -17.48 -19.25 -4.19
CA LYS A 233 -16.73 -20.52 -4.32
C LYS A 233 -17.15 -21.62 -3.34
N GLY A 234 -17.85 -21.28 -2.25
CA GLY A 234 -18.21 -22.22 -1.18
C GLY A 234 -19.18 -21.60 -0.19
N GLU A 235 -19.38 -22.28 0.95
CA GLU A 235 -20.16 -21.77 2.08
C GLU A 235 -19.26 -21.00 3.06
N ASP A 236 -18.19 -21.66 3.53
CA ASP A 236 -17.21 -21.10 4.48
C ASP A 236 -16.58 -19.80 3.95
N GLY A 237 -16.77 -18.72 4.70
CA GLY A 237 -16.24 -17.39 4.36
C GLY A 237 -16.99 -16.66 3.24
N TYR A 238 -18.06 -17.23 2.69
CA TYR A 238 -18.87 -16.60 1.63
C TYR A 238 -20.32 -16.36 2.06
N LEU A 239 -20.90 -17.26 2.85
CA LEU A 239 -22.31 -17.27 3.22
C LEU A 239 -22.49 -17.10 4.74
N GLY A 240 -23.60 -16.47 5.13
CA GLY A 240 -23.94 -16.17 6.52
C GLY A 240 -24.99 -17.11 7.12
N SER A 241 -25.20 -17.01 8.43
CA SER A 241 -26.08 -17.89 9.22
C SER A 241 -27.57 -17.82 8.88
N PHE A 242 -28.02 -16.81 8.12
CA PHE A 242 -29.39 -16.67 7.62
C PHE A 242 -29.52 -17.08 6.14
N TYR A 243 -28.50 -17.72 5.56
CA TYR A 243 -28.54 -18.24 4.20
C TYR A 243 -29.59 -19.35 4.04
N ASN A 244 -30.25 -19.36 2.89
CA ASN A 244 -31.24 -20.37 2.52
C ASN A 244 -31.21 -20.60 1.00
N SER A 245 -30.75 -21.77 0.58
CA SER A 245 -30.64 -22.15 -0.84
C SER A 245 -31.98 -22.25 -1.57
N GLY A 246 -33.10 -22.35 -0.86
CA GLY A 246 -34.45 -22.28 -1.43
C GLY A 246 -34.94 -20.85 -1.70
N ASN A 247 -34.22 -19.82 -1.25
CA ASN A 247 -34.58 -18.42 -1.49
C ASN A 247 -33.99 -17.93 -2.81
N LYS A 248 -34.83 -17.79 -3.85
CA LYS A 248 -34.44 -17.31 -5.19
C LYS A 248 -33.75 -15.94 -5.28
N PHE A 249 -33.66 -15.20 -4.18
CA PHE A 249 -32.98 -13.91 -4.09
C PHE A 249 -31.62 -13.98 -3.38
N MET A 250 -31.24 -15.15 -2.86
CA MET A 250 -29.92 -15.40 -2.26
C MET A 250 -29.01 -16.09 -3.27
N VAL A 251 -27.70 -15.84 -3.17
CA VAL A 251 -26.70 -16.36 -4.12
C VAL A 251 -26.37 -17.82 -3.84
N THR A 252 -26.26 -18.62 -4.89
CA THR A 252 -25.92 -20.04 -4.77
C THR A 252 -24.42 -20.30 -4.93
N ILE A 253 -23.95 -21.45 -4.44
CA ILE A 253 -22.53 -21.85 -4.58
C ILE A 253 -22.25 -22.16 -6.06
N ASN A 254 -21.14 -21.64 -6.58
CA ASN A 254 -20.75 -21.56 -7.99
C ASN A 254 -21.55 -20.55 -8.84
N GLU A 255 -22.30 -19.63 -8.22
CA GLU A 255 -22.95 -18.51 -8.92
C GLU A 255 -22.10 -17.22 -8.83
N GLU A 256 -22.16 -16.39 -9.88
CA GLU A 256 -21.60 -15.04 -9.85
C GLU A 256 -22.58 -14.05 -9.23
N GLN A 257 -22.24 -13.54 -8.04
CA GLN A 257 -22.97 -12.41 -7.46
C GLN A 257 -22.71 -11.14 -8.27
N LYS A 258 -23.75 -10.64 -8.93
CA LYS A 258 -23.73 -9.31 -9.58
C LYS A 258 -23.79 -8.21 -8.50
N LEU A 259 -22.80 -7.31 -8.50
CA LEU A 259 -22.68 -6.21 -7.52
C LEU A 259 -23.19 -4.85 -8.03
N VAL A 260 -23.80 -4.80 -9.23
CA VAL A 260 -24.43 -3.60 -9.81
C VAL A 260 -25.89 -3.90 -10.15
N TRP A 261 -26.77 -2.91 -10.00
CA TRP A 261 -28.16 -2.98 -10.38
C TRP A 261 -28.35 -2.76 -11.89
N GLY A 262 -28.80 -3.78 -12.64
CA GLY A 262 -29.17 -3.69 -14.07
C GLY A 262 -28.64 -4.85 -14.93
N GLY A 263 -28.89 -4.79 -16.24
CA GLY A 263 -28.52 -5.82 -17.23
C GLY A 263 -29.67 -6.79 -17.55
N ASP A 264 -29.36 -7.97 -18.10
CA ASP A 264 -30.33 -9.05 -18.45
C ASP A 264 -30.99 -9.74 -17.24
N LEU A 265 -31.13 -9.03 -16.13
CA LEU A 265 -31.85 -9.52 -14.95
C LEU A 265 -33.36 -9.39 -15.17
N PRO A 266 -34.18 -10.29 -14.59
CA PRO A 266 -35.61 -10.05 -14.44
C PRO A 266 -35.85 -8.69 -13.76
N ASP A 267 -36.91 -7.99 -14.16
CA ASP A 267 -37.25 -6.64 -13.65
C ASP A 267 -37.53 -6.60 -12.12
N ASP A 268 -37.65 -7.77 -11.50
CA ASP A 268 -37.83 -8.01 -10.06
C ASP A 268 -36.54 -8.60 -9.46
N ALA A 269 -35.87 -8.01 -8.46
CA ALA A 269 -36.33 -7.04 -7.50
C ALA A 269 -35.24 -6.01 -7.13
N GLY A 270 -35.64 -4.73 -7.02
CA GLY A 270 -34.84 -3.71 -6.35
C GLY A 270 -34.62 -3.98 -4.85
N PRO A 271 -34.02 -3.03 -4.09
CA PRO A 271 -33.51 -3.25 -2.74
C PRO A 271 -34.47 -4.02 -1.80
N PHE A 272 -33.94 -5.02 -1.09
CA PHE A 272 -34.78 -5.96 -0.33
C PHE A 272 -35.62 -5.26 0.76
N TRP A 273 -35.07 -4.21 1.37
CA TRP A 273 -35.73 -3.39 2.41
C TRP A 273 -36.75 -2.37 1.89
N MET A 274 -36.98 -2.31 0.58
CA MET A 274 -38.03 -1.50 -0.05
C MET A 274 -39.23 -2.38 -0.42
N THR A 275 -40.43 -1.83 -0.31
CA THR A 275 -41.65 -2.44 -0.86
C THR A 275 -41.64 -2.43 -2.40
N PRO A 276 -42.43 -3.29 -3.08
CA PRO A 276 -42.52 -3.27 -4.55
C PRO A 276 -42.86 -1.89 -5.13
N THR A 277 -43.79 -1.16 -4.49
CA THR A 277 -44.18 0.20 -4.90
C THR A 277 -43.02 1.19 -4.79
N GLU A 278 -42.24 1.14 -3.70
CA GLU A 278 -41.05 1.99 -3.53
C GLU A 278 -39.94 1.63 -4.51
N ARG A 279 -39.75 0.34 -4.81
CA ARG A 279 -38.76 -0.11 -5.81
C ARG A 279 -39.05 0.48 -7.18
N LEU A 280 -40.32 0.48 -7.61
CA LEU A 280 -40.76 1.11 -8.86
C LEU A 280 -40.59 2.64 -8.81
N ALA A 281 -41.12 3.30 -7.78
CA ALA A 281 -41.06 4.76 -7.63
C ALA A 281 -39.62 5.30 -7.53
N ARG A 282 -38.66 4.48 -7.07
CA ARG A 282 -37.24 4.83 -6.91
C ARG A 282 -36.30 4.09 -7.87
N LYS A 283 -36.83 3.49 -8.95
CA LYS A 283 -36.00 2.78 -9.95
C LYS A 283 -34.97 3.72 -10.57
N PHE A 284 -35.42 4.88 -11.03
CA PHE A 284 -34.59 5.92 -11.66
C PHE A 284 -34.41 7.14 -10.75
N ASP A 285 -33.45 8.01 -11.11
CA ASP A 285 -33.24 9.28 -10.44
C ASP A 285 -34.47 10.21 -10.60
N THR A 286 -35.02 10.71 -9.50
CA THR A 286 -36.17 11.64 -9.50
C THR A 286 -35.77 13.01 -8.91
N TYR A 287 -36.64 14.01 -9.07
CA TYR A 287 -36.41 15.36 -8.56
C TYR A 287 -37.66 15.87 -7.84
N GLU A 288 -37.48 16.38 -6.63
CA GLU A 288 -38.53 17.09 -5.87
C GLU A 288 -38.23 18.59 -5.88
N ASP A 289 -39.25 19.42 -6.12
CA ASP A 289 -39.13 20.87 -5.96
C ASP A 289 -38.93 21.22 -4.47
N LEU A 290 -37.94 22.05 -4.19
CA LEU A 290 -37.66 22.55 -2.84
C LEU A 290 -38.60 23.73 -2.52
N PRO A 291 -39.13 23.80 -1.29
CA PRO A 291 -39.75 25.01 -0.76
C PRO A 291 -38.84 26.24 -0.90
N THR A 292 -39.42 27.41 -1.16
CA THR A 292 -38.68 28.66 -1.45
C THR A 292 -37.80 29.13 -0.29
N ASP A 293 -38.13 28.80 0.96
CA ASP A 293 -37.28 29.03 2.14
C ASP A 293 -35.98 28.18 2.14
N LYS A 294 -35.92 27.13 1.32
CA LYS A 294 -34.77 26.22 1.20
C LYS A 294 -33.95 26.46 -0.07
N HIS A 295 -34.32 27.44 -0.90
CA HIS A 295 -33.55 27.82 -2.09
C HIS A 295 -32.25 28.53 -1.69
N ARG A 296 -31.16 27.76 -1.62
CA ARG A 296 -29.82 28.26 -1.28
C ARG A 296 -28.90 28.19 -2.50
N PRO A 297 -27.99 29.17 -2.68
CA PRO A 297 -26.97 29.08 -3.73
C PRO A 297 -26.05 27.89 -3.43
N ARG A 298 -25.81 27.06 -4.45
CA ARG A 298 -24.84 25.95 -4.41
C ARG A 298 -23.87 26.13 -5.55
N ASN A 299 -22.57 26.22 -5.25
CA ASN A 299 -21.53 26.15 -6.26
C ASN A 299 -21.68 24.84 -7.04
N LYS A 300 -21.78 24.95 -8.37
CA LYS A 300 -21.72 23.79 -9.26
C LYS A 300 -20.41 23.03 -9.04
N THR A 301 -20.51 21.71 -9.08
CA THR A 301 -19.37 20.79 -9.10
C THR A 301 -18.57 20.98 -10.39
N LYS A 302 -17.34 20.45 -10.43
CA LYS A 302 -16.56 20.40 -11.67
C LYS A 302 -17.38 19.77 -12.81
N ASP A 303 -18.04 18.64 -12.55
CA ASP A 303 -18.79 17.91 -13.58
C ASP A 303 -19.99 18.71 -14.10
N GLU A 304 -20.79 19.32 -13.21
CA GLU A 304 -21.90 20.22 -13.61
C GLU A 304 -21.38 21.41 -14.45
N LEU A 305 -20.23 22.00 -14.09
CA LEU A 305 -19.62 23.08 -14.89
C LEU A 305 -19.10 22.59 -16.24
N VAL A 306 -18.42 21.44 -16.29
CA VAL A 306 -17.89 20.86 -17.54
C VAL A 306 -19.03 20.51 -18.49
N ASP A 307 -20.12 19.93 -17.99
CA ASP A 307 -21.29 19.54 -18.77
C ASP A 307 -21.98 20.75 -19.39
N GLU A 308 -22.24 21.79 -18.60
CA GLU A 308 -22.86 23.01 -19.10
C GLU A 308 -21.93 23.80 -20.03
N ILE A 309 -20.62 23.84 -19.75
CA ILE A 309 -19.64 24.45 -20.66
C ILE A 309 -19.65 23.73 -22.01
N LEU A 310 -19.63 22.39 -22.05
CA LEU A 310 -19.63 21.62 -23.30
C LEU A 310 -20.97 21.68 -24.06
N THR A 311 -22.08 21.90 -23.36
CA THR A 311 -23.42 22.01 -23.94
C THR A 311 -23.67 23.42 -24.52
N HIS A 312 -22.89 24.42 -24.11
CA HIS A 312 -22.94 25.77 -24.69
C HIS A 312 -22.44 25.78 -26.14
N GLU A 313 -22.97 26.66 -26.98
CA GLU A 313 -22.71 26.70 -28.44
C GLU A 313 -21.21 26.81 -28.81
N PHE A 314 -20.43 27.49 -27.97
CA PHE A 314 -18.97 27.65 -28.12
C PHE A 314 -18.14 26.74 -27.20
N GLY A 315 -18.80 25.80 -26.53
CA GLY A 315 -18.25 24.91 -25.51
C GLY A 315 -17.15 24.00 -26.00
N GLN A 316 -17.38 23.35 -27.15
CA GLN A 316 -16.47 22.38 -27.76
C GLN A 316 -15.10 22.98 -28.14
N VAL A 317 -15.03 24.30 -28.34
CA VAL A 317 -13.77 25.03 -28.62
C VAL A 317 -12.88 25.15 -27.36
N SER A 318 -13.44 24.91 -26.17
CA SER A 318 -12.73 25.05 -24.88
C SER A 318 -11.90 23.83 -24.46
N GLY A 319 -11.96 22.74 -25.24
CA GLY A 319 -11.32 21.46 -25.01
C GLY A 319 -12.32 20.30 -24.85
N THR A 320 -11.79 19.09 -24.78
CA THR A 320 -12.55 17.86 -24.50
C THR A 320 -13.01 17.80 -23.04
N ARG A 321 -13.92 16.86 -22.73
CA ARG A 321 -14.42 16.61 -21.36
C ARG A 321 -13.29 16.37 -20.36
N ASP A 322 -12.29 15.59 -20.75
CA ASP A 322 -11.20 15.19 -19.85
C ASP A 322 -10.17 16.31 -19.66
N GLU A 323 -9.89 17.09 -20.71
CA GLU A 323 -9.09 18.32 -20.63
C GLU A 323 -9.74 19.35 -19.69
N LEU A 324 -11.07 19.52 -19.78
CA LEU A 324 -11.80 20.43 -18.90
C LEU A 324 -11.83 19.90 -17.46
N LYS A 325 -12.05 18.60 -17.22
CA LYS A 325 -11.99 18.01 -15.86
C LYS A 325 -10.62 18.19 -15.19
N LYS A 326 -9.52 18.19 -15.96
CA LYS A 326 -8.16 18.44 -15.46
C LYS A 326 -7.91 19.89 -14.99
N LYS A 327 -8.59 20.90 -15.55
CA LYS A 327 -8.48 22.32 -15.11
C LYS A 327 -8.88 22.51 -13.65
N LEU A 328 -8.38 23.53 -12.95
CA LEU A 328 -8.78 23.77 -11.55
C LEU A 328 -10.22 24.31 -11.50
N LEU A 329 -10.88 24.16 -10.34
CA LEU A 329 -12.25 24.65 -10.17
C LEU A 329 -12.37 26.17 -10.44
N PRO A 330 -11.46 27.06 -10.00
CA PRO A 330 -11.52 28.47 -10.36
C PRO A 330 -11.45 28.73 -11.86
N ASP A 331 -10.58 28.02 -12.60
CA ASP A 331 -10.45 28.17 -14.06
C ASP A 331 -11.75 27.79 -14.78
N LEU A 332 -12.40 26.72 -14.34
CA LEU A 332 -13.72 26.29 -14.84
C LEU A 332 -14.82 27.29 -14.48
N GLN A 333 -14.77 27.90 -13.30
CA GLN A 333 -15.72 28.93 -12.89
C GLN A 333 -15.54 30.23 -13.70
N ASP A 334 -14.30 30.62 -14.01
CA ASP A 334 -14.03 31.79 -14.84
C ASP A 334 -14.33 31.55 -16.32
N LEU A 335 -14.18 30.32 -16.81
CA LEU A 335 -14.66 29.90 -18.12
C LEU A 335 -16.19 29.88 -18.20
N ALA A 336 -16.86 29.36 -17.18
CA ALA A 336 -18.32 29.38 -17.06
C ALA A 336 -18.87 30.81 -17.07
N LYS A 337 -18.27 31.74 -16.30
CA LYS A 337 -18.63 33.18 -16.32
C LYS A 337 -18.51 33.79 -17.72
N LYS A 338 -17.48 33.45 -18.50
CA LYS A 338 -17.31 33.94 -19.88
C LYS A 338 -18.42 33.46 -20.82
N PHE A 339 -19.02 32.32 -20.55
CA PHE A 339 -20.19 31.79 -21.27
C PHE A 339 -21.53 32.13 -20.58
N ASN A 340 -21.55 33.10 -19.66
CA ASN A 340 -22.73 33.47 -18.86
C ASN A 340 -23.40 32.31 -18.10
N ILE A 341 -22.66 31.22 -17.84
CA ILE A 341 -23.13 30.08 -17.05
C ILE A 341 -23.06 30.46 -15.57
N GLU A 342 -24.21 30.46 -14.89
CA GLU A 342 -24.29 30.77 -13.46
C GLU A 342 -23.51 29.73 -12.63
N VAL A 343 -22.48 30.16 -11.90
CA VAL A 343 -21.59 29.28 -11.13
C VAL A 343 -22.25 28.74 -9.85
N ALA A 344 -23.19 29.49 -9.27
CA ALA A 344 -23.77 29.19 -7.96
C ALA A 344 -25.30 29.37 -7.93
N PRO A 345 -26.05 28.69 -8.82
CA PRO A 345 -27.50 28.85 -8.90
C PRO A 345 -28.18 28.50 -7.59
N LYS A 346 -29.33 29.14 -7.35
CA LYS A 346 -30.23 28.71 -6.28
C LYS A 346 -30.76 27.31 -6.60
N VAL A 347 -30.51 26.36 -5.71
CA VAL A 347 -31.01 24.99 -5.86
C VAL A 347 -32.52 25.01 -5.62
N THR A 348 -33.29 24.95 -6.71
CA THR A 348 -34.76 24.87 -6.70
C THR A 348 -35.28 23.44 -6.62
N ARG A 349 -34.46 22.45 -7.00
CA ARG A 349 -34.81 21.03 -7.04
C ARG A 349 -33.79 20.18 -6.30
N LYS A 350 -34.28 19.23 -5.51
CA LYS A 350 -33.48 18.21 -4.84
C LYS A 350 -33.51 16.92 -5.67
N LYS A 351 -32.35 16.48 -6.14
CA LYS A 351 -32.19 15.16 -6.74
C LYS A 351 -32.36 14.07 -5.67
N ILE A 352 -33.20 13.08 -5.97
CA ILE A 352 -33.34 11.85 -5.20
C ILE A 352 -32.73 10.72 -6.03
N PRO A 353 -31.66 10.07 -5.53
CA PRO A 353 -31.01 9.01 -6.29
C PRO A 353 -31.92 7.77 -6.37
N GLY A 354 -32.03 7.25 -7.58
CA GLY A 354 -32.58 5.93 -7.88
C GLY A 354 -31.52 4.85 -7.80
N TRP A 355 -31.97 3.59 -7.76
CA TRP A 355 -31.07 2.44 -7.57
C TRP A 355 -30.57 1.82 -8.88
N TYR A 356 -31.30 1.95 -10.00
CA TYR A 356 -30.92 1.36 -11.27
C TYR A 356 -29.61 1.94 -11.83
N GLY A 357 -28.74 1.09 -12.36
CA GLY A 357 -27.41 1.45 -12.85
C GLY A 357 -26.39 1.83 -11.77
N LYS A 358 -26.70 1.59 -10.48
CA LYS A 358 -25.80 1.89 -9.35
C LYS A 358 -25.22 0.62 -8.75
N GLY A 359 -24.10 0.73 -8.02
CA GLY A 359 -23.60 -0.35 -7.19
C GLY A 359 -24.62 -0.80 -6.14
N LYS A 360 -24.68 -2.10 -5.86
CA LYS A 360 -25.37 -2.66 -4.70
C LYS A 360 -24.56 -2.29 -3.45
N GLY A 361 -25.22 -1.70 -2.45
CA GLY A 361 -24.59 -1.41 -1.18
C GLY A 361 -24.55 -2.61 -0.23
N LEU A 362 -23.80 -2.45 0.85
CA LEU A 362 -23.48 -3.49 1.83
C LEU A 362 -24.71 -4.26 2.32
N MET A 363 -25.82 -3.57 2.59
CA MET A 363 -27.06 -4.21 3.05
C MET A 363 -27.59 -5.24 2.05
N GLN A 364 -27.58 -4.91 0.76
CA GLN A 364 -28.10 -5.80 -0.28
C GLN A 364 -27.15 -7.00 -0.46
N VAL A 365 -25.86 -6.73 -0.62
CA VAL A 365 -24.84 -7.77 -0.91
C VAL A 365 -24.74 -8.78 0.23
N LEU A 366 -24.78 -8.32 1.48
CA LEU A 366 -24.75 -9.19 2.67
C LEU A 366 -26.08 -9.93 2.89
N TRP A 367 -27.23 -9.37 2.49
CA TRP A 367 -28.51 -10.07 2.56
C TRP A 367 -28.61 -11.19 1.53
N GLU A 368 -28.16 -10.94 0.29
CA GLU A 368 -28.05 -11.97 -0.75
C GLU A 368 -27.15 -13.14 -0.32
N ARG A 369 -26.11 -12.87 0.48
CA ARG A 369 -25.23 -13.87 1.09
C ARG A 369 -25.73 -14.47 2.42
N GLY A 370 -26.89 -14.04 2.94
CA GLY A 370 -27.43 -14.59 4.18
C GLY A 370 -26.77 -14.10 5.49
N PHE A 371 -26.04 -12.99 5.50
CA PHE A 371 -25.53 -12.36 6.74
C PHE A 371 -26.56 -11.45 7.44
N ILE A 372 -27.64 -11.08 6.75
CA ILE A 372 -28.64 -10.10 7.24
C ILE A 372 -29.95 -10.80 7.61
N ASP A 373 -30.31 -10.73 8.89
CA ASP A 373 -31.64 -11.08 9.39
C ASP A 373 -32.66 -10.05 8.88
N ALA A 374 -33.46 -10.46 7.89
CA ALA A 374 -34.48 -9.63 7.27
C ALA A 374 -35.65 -9.27 8.21
N SER A 375 -35.76 -9.91 9.39
CA SER A 375 -36.74 -9.51 10.42
C SER A 375 -36.31 -8.24 11.17
N LYS A 376 -35.03 -7.85 11.12
CA LYS A 376 -34.54 -6.63 11.77
C LYS A 376 -34.81 -5.39 10.90
N PRO A 377 -35.12 -4.24 11.51
CA PRO A 377 -35.27 -3.00 10.76
C PRO A 377 -33.93 -2.58 10.12
N TYR A 378 -33.99 -1.93 8.96
CA TYR A 378 -32.81 -1.42 8.24
C TYR A 378 -31.87 -0.56 9.12
N SER A 379 -32.37 0.08 10.17
CA SER A 379 -31.59 0.87 11.14
C SER A 379 -30.76 0.05 12.13
N HIS A 380 -31.03 -1.25 12.30
CA HIS A 380 -30.30 -2.15 13.20
C HIS A 380 -28.82 -2.27 12.83
N TYR A 381 -28.58 -2.55 11.56
CA TYR A 381 -27.25 -2.64 10.96
C TYR A 381 -26.68 -1.25 10.70
N GLN A 382 -25.37 -1.07 10.89
CA GLN A 382 -24.65 0.18 10.69
C GLN A 382 -23.46 -0.06 9.77
N VAL A 383 -23.02 0.99 9.06
CA VAL A 383 -21.84 0.89 8.16
C VAL A 383 -20.64 0.36 8.94
N GLU A 384 -20.41 0.96 10.11
CA GLU A 384 -19.42 0.54 11.09
C GLU A 384 -19.91 1.02 12.46
N LYS A 385 -20.00 0.13 13.46
CA LYS A 385 -20.38 0.48 14.83
C LYS A 385 -19.29 0.05 15.80
N LYS A 386 -18.85 0.99 16.63
CA LYS A 386 -17.83 0.76 17.66
C LYS A 386 -18.41 1.02 19.06
N VAL A 387 -18.03 0.15 20.01
CA VAL A 387 -18.27 0.29 21.45
C VAL A 387 -16.92 0.11 22.13
N ASP A 388 -16.53 1.08 22.97
CA ASP A 388 -15.20 1.11 23.62
C ASP A 388 -14.01 0.91 22.65
N GLY A 389 -14.14 1.48 21.45
CA GLY A 389 -13.17 1.36 20.36
C GLY A 389 -13.21 0.04 19.57
N LYS A 390 -13.90 -1.00 20.07
CA LYS A 390 -14.04 -2.30 19.39
C LYS A 390 -15.22 -2.31 18.44
N VAL A 391 -15.03 -2.90 17.26
CA VAL A 391 -16.11 -3.09 16.27
C VAL A 391 -17.11 -4.13 16.81
N VAL A 392 -18.40 -3.81 16.75
CA VAL A 392 -19.46 -4.79 17.05
C VAL A 392 -19.75 -5.54 15.75
N GLU A 393 -19.21 -6.76 15.64
CA GLU A 393 -19.12 -7.49 14.37
C GLU A 393 -20.48 -7.70 13.70
N ASP A 394 -21.44 -8.27 14.44
CA ASP A 394 -22.76 -8.74 13.95
C ASP A 394 -23.65 -7.64 13.34
N ILE A 395 -23.32 -6.37 13.58
CA ILE A 395 -24.09 -5.20 13.11
C ILE A 395 -23.24 -4.23 12.29
N SER A 396 -21.95 -4.50 12.10
CA SER A 396 -21.02 -3.64 11.36
C SER A 396 -20.83 -4.17 9.94
N LEU A 397 -21.55 -3.56 9.00
CA LEU A 397 -21.64 -4.02 7.62
C LEU A 397 -20.29 -4.08 6.89
N ARG A 398 -19.41 -3.07 7.06
CA ARG A 398 -18.06 -3.13 6.49
C ARG A 398 -17.23 -4.30 7.06
N HIS A 399 -17.45 -4.63 8.33
CA HIS A 399 -16.70 -5.70 9.00
C HIS A 399 -17.13 -7.08 8.52
N MET A 400 -18.44 -7.31 8.39
CA MET A 400 -18.98 -8.54 7.80
C MET A 400 -18.52 -8.69 6.34
N MET A 401 -18.65 -7.64 5.52
CA MET A 401 -18.26 -7.67 4.11
C MET A 401 -16.75 -7.88 3.93
N GLY A 402 -15.91 -7.24 4.74
CA GLY A 402 -14.45 -7.39 4.69
C GLY A 402 -13.92 -8.70 5.28
N LYS A 403 -14.78 -9.51 5.92
CA LYS A 403 -14.48 -10.90 6.28
C LYS A 403 -14.83 -11.91 5.19
N CYS A 404 -15.60 -11.52 4.17
CA CYS A 404 -15.90 -12.41 3.04
C CYS A 404 -14.62 -12.72 2.26
N THR A 405 -14.37 -14.00 1.98
CA THR A 405 -13.11 -14.49 1.39
C THR A 405 -12.73 -13.75 0.11
N ASP A 406 -13.67 -13.53 -0.81
CA ASP A 406 -13.44 -12.82 -2.07
C ASP A 406 -13.09 -11.32 -1.92
N PHE A 407 -13.58 -10.66 -0.87
CA PHE A 407 -13.20 -9.27 -0.55
C PHE A 407 -11.92 -9.21 0.30
N ALA A 408 -11.63 -10.25 1.09
CA ALA A 408 -10.44 -10.34 1.93
C ALA A 408 -9.18 -10.77 1.16
N GLU A 409 -9.35 -11.54 0.08
CA GLU A 409 -8.32 -11.98 -0.88
C GLU A 409 -8.20 -11.05 -2.10
N GLU A 410 -8.93 -9.91 -2.13
CA GLU A 410 -8.88 -8.99 -3.26
C GLU A 410 -7.48 -8.39 -3.42
N VAL A 411 -6.82 -8.72 -4.53
CA VAL A 411 -5.47 -8.25 -4.84
C VAL A 411 -5.48 -6.81 -5.36
N SER A 412 -4.45 -6.05 -5.00
CA SER A 412 -4.25 -4.69 -5.50
C SER A 412 -4.03 -4.64 -7.02
N GLN A 413 -4.17 -3.45 -7.59
CA GLN A 413 -3.83 -3.19 -8.99
C GLN A 413 -2.35 -3.52 -9.28
N LEU A 414 -1.45 -3.20 -8.34
CA LEU A 414 -0.02 -3.50 -8.46
C LEU A 414 0.25 -5.01 -8.48
N GLU A 415 -0.41 -5.77 -7.59
CA GLU A 415 -0.33 -7.24 -7.56
C GLU A 415 -0.93 -7.89 -8.82
N ALA A 416 -2.05 -7.37 -9.32
CA ALA A 416 -2.67 -7.85 -10.56
C ALA A 416 -1.77 -7.63 -11.79
N ILE A 417 -1.16 -6.43 -11.93
CA ILE A 417 -0.26 -6.12 -13.05
C ILE A 417 1.04 -6.95 -12.97
N GLY A 418 1.66 -7.05 -11.79
CA GLY A 418 2.85 -7.87 -11.59
C GLY A 418 2.62 -9.32 -12.01
N LYS A 419 1.49 -9.92 -11.58
CA LYS A 419 1.11 -11.29 -11.94
C LYS A 419 0.92 -11.49 -13.44
N LYS A 420 0.29 -10.53 -14.14
CA LYS A 420 0.14 -10.58 -15.61
C LYS A 420 1.49 -10.55 -16.33
N LEU A 421 2.46 -9.83 -15.78
CA LEU A 421 3.83 -9.74 -16.28
C LEU A 421 4.74 -10.90 -15.81
N GLY A 422 4.17 -11.94 -15.18
CA GLY A 422 4.90 -13.14 -14.78
C GLY A 422 5.77 -12.98 -13.52
N CYS A 423 5.55 -11.94 -12.72
CA CYS A 423 6.26 -11.69 -11.47
C CYS A 423 5.30 -11.74 -10.26
N SER A 424 5.82 -12.07 -9.09
CA SER A 424 5.04 -11.98 -7.84
C SER A 424 5.25 -10.60 -7.19
N VAL A 425 4.19 -10.05 -6.61
CA VAL A 425 4.22 -8.79 -5.86
C VAL A 425 3.68 -9.07 -4.46
N ILE A 426 4.37 -8.59 -3.44
CA ILE A 426 4.06 -8.82 -2.03
C ILE A 426 4.05 -7.49 -1.31
N ILE A 427 2.86 -7.00 -1.00
CA ILE A 427 2.67 -5.86 -0.10
C ILE A 427 2.82 -6.36 1.35
N THR A 428 3.80 -5.85 2.10
CA THR A 428 4.00 -6.22 3.51
C THR A 428 2.87 -5.71 4.40
N THR A 429 2.91 -5.96 5.71
CA THR A 429 1.87 -5.43 6.60
C THR A 429 2.03 -3.95 6.87
N LYS A 430 0.91 -3.32 7.25
CA LYS A 430 0.86 -1.92 7.57
C LYS A 430 1.53 -1.62 8.91
N TYR A 431 2.34 -0.57 8.92
CA TYR A 431 3.11 -0.07 10.08
C TYR A 431 4.40 -0.84 10.43
N HIS A 432 4.90 -1.74 9.57
CA HIS A 432 6.09 -2.56 9.82
C HIS A 432 7.25 -2.31 8.84
N ALA A 433 7.78 -1.09 8.88
CA ALA A 433 8.91 -0.65 8.07
C ALA A 433 10.22 -1.43 8.34
N GLU A 434 10.37 -2.05 9.52
CA GLU A 434 11.60 -2.74 9.93
C GLU A 434 11.93 -4.00 9.11
N TYR A 435 10.96 -4.53 8.34
CA TYR A 435 11.15 -5.61 7.39
C TYR A 435 10.59 -5.34 5.99
N ALA A 436 10.09 -4.14 5.71
CA ALA A 436 9.60 -3.77 4.39
C ALA A 436 10.75 -3.64 3.36
N GLY A 437 10.40 -3.84 2.09
CA GLY A 437 11.25 -3.60 0.93
C GLY A 437 12.69 -4.13 1.04
N GLU A 438 12.89 -5.40 1.41
CA GLU A 438 14.24 -6.03 1.52
C GLU A 438 15.22 -5.18 2.37
N GLY A 439 14.71 -4.43 3.35
CA GLY A 439 15.48 -3.55 4.22
C GLY A 439 15.84 -2.18 3.63
N ILE A 440 15.14 -1.71 2.58
CA ILE A 440 15.41 -0.41 1.93
C ILE A 440 15.27 0.79 2.88
N GLU A 441 14.40 0.69 3.88
CA GLU A 441 14.27 1.68 4.95
C GLU A 441 15.58 1.91 5.74
N TYR A 442 16.44 0.89 5.85
CA TYR A 442 17.78 1.06 6.41
C TYR A 442 18.74 1.77 5.45
N SER A 443 18.61 1.53 4.14
CA SER A 443 19.33 2.27 3.09
C SER A 443 18.96 3.76 3.12
N TRP A 444 17.67 4.08 3.23
CA TRP A 444 17.20 5.46 3.45
C TRP A 444 17.68 6.03 4.77
N GLY A 445 17.65 5.22 5.83
CA GLY A 445 18.23 5.55 7.12
C GLY A 445 19.67 6.03 6.97
N LEU A 446 20.54 5.24 6.34
CA LEU A 446 21.94 5.55 6.08
C LEU A 446 22.10 6.80 5.18
N ALA A 447 21.47 6.81 4.01
CA ALA A 447 21.56 7.89 3.03
C ALA A 447 21.14 9.25 3.61
N LYS A 448 19.97 9.32 4.27
CA LYS A 448 19.51 10.54 4.96
C LYS A 448 20.41 10.91 6.14
N CYS A 449 21.04 9.95 6.82
CA CYS A 449 22.00 10.20 7.90
C CYS A 449 23.30 10.82 7.38
N PHE A 450 23.84 10.33 6.25
CA PHE A 450 24.97 10.95 5.56
C PHE A 450 24.58 12.37 5.10
N TYR A 451 23.48 12.51 4.36
CA TYR A 451 22.98 13.78 3.82
C TYR A 451 22.84 14.88 4.88
N ARG A 452 22.26 14.56 6.06
CA ARG A 452 22.04 15.53 7.15
C ARG A 452 23.32 16.03 7.82
N ARG A 453 24.47 15.35 7.65
CA ARG A 453 25.77 15.79 8.18
C ARG A 453 26.55 16.67 7.21
N GLN A 454 26.16 16.74 5.94
CA GLN A 454 26.88 17.51 4.92
C GLN A 454 26.70 19.02 5.15
N PRO A 455 27.75 19.83 4.93
CA PRO A 455 27.71 21.27 5.21
C PRO A 455 26.75 22.02 4.28
N LEU A 456 26.26 23.18 4.72
CA LEU A 456 25.34 24.03 3.96
C LEU A 456 25.87 24.42 2.57
N SER A 457 27.20 24.55 2.40
CA SER A 457 27.85 24.82 1.11
C SER A 457 27.56 23.76 0.03
N LYS A 458 27.48 22.48 0.42
CA LYS A 458 27.10 21.36 -0.49
C LYS A 458 25.59 21.28 -0.75
N LYS A 459 24.75 22.01 -0.01
CA LYS A 459 23.29 22.02 -0.16
C LYS A 459 22.76 23.26 -0.88
N LYS A 460 23.52 24.37 -0.83
CA LYS A 460 23.15 25.66 -1.44
C LYS A 460 23.22 25.57 -2.97
N LYS A 461 22.17 26.05 -3.65
CA LYS A 461 21.87 25.89 -5.10
C LYS A 461 21.34 24.50 -5.48
N LYS A 462 20.57 24.44 -6.59
CA LYS A 462 19.91 23.21 -7.08
C LYS A 462 20.90 22.12 -7.51
N ALA A 463 21.87 22.46 -8.37
CA ALA A 463 22.87 21.51 -8.85
C ALA A 463 23.65 20.83 -7.70
N ASN A 464 24.12 21.61 -6.71
CA ASN A 464 24.81 21.06 -5.54
C ASN A 464 23.89 20.13 -4.73
N PHE A 465 22.63 20.51 -4.51
CA PHE A 465 21.65 19.66 -3.83
C PHE A 465 21.45 18.32 -4.56
N PHE A 466 21.29 18.35 -5.88
CA PHE A 466 21.02 17.16 -6.68
C PHE A 466 22.23 16.23 -6.70
N ALA A 467 23.42 16.75 -7.02
CA ALA A 467 24.67 15.98 -6.94
C ALA A 467 24.96 15.42 -5.53
N LEU A 468 24.51 16.11 -4.47
CA LEU A 468 24.62 15.59 -3.11
C LEU A 468 23.62 14.46 -2.83
N VAL A 469 22.41 14.50 -3.41
CA VAL A 469 21.48 13.36 -3.35
C VAL A 469 22.03 12.19 -4.16
N ASP A 470 22.59 12.43 -5.35
CA ASP A 470 23.24 11.38 -6.15
C ASP A 470 24.37 10.70 -5.36
N GLN A 471 25.21 11.46 -4.66
CA GLN A 471 26.21 10.92 -3.72
C GLN A 471 25.60 10.12 -2.56
N CYS A 472 24.36 10.41 -2.14
CA CYS A 472 23.67 9.65 -1.09
C CYS A 472 23.02 8.36 -1.61
N LEU A 473 22.85 8.22 -2.92
CA LEU A 473 22.26 7.07 -3.59
C LEU A 473 23.32 6.16 -4.25
N SER A 474 24.57 6.61 -4.34
CA SER A 474 25.63 5.88 -5.03
C SER A 474 25.96 4.55 -4.35
N GLN A 475 26.38 3.57 -5.16
CA GLN A 475 26.87 2.27 -4.67
C GLN A 475 28.18 2.39 -3.85
N GLU A 476 28.82 3.56 -3.78
CA GLU A 476 29.93 3.82 -2.85
C GLU A 476 29.47 3.96 -1.40
N LEU A 477 28.29 4.58 -1.18
CA LEU A 477 27.68 4.74 0.15
C LEU A 477 26.73 3.58 0.46
N LEU A 478 25.86 3.25 -0.50
CA LEU A 478 24.88 2.16 -0.41
C LEU A 478 25.45 0.90 -1.09
N THR A 479 26.62 0.46 -0.59
CA THR A 479 27.32 -0.70 -1.15
C THR A 479 26.44 -1.97 -1.11
N LYS A 480 26.65 -2.87 -2.07
CA LYS A 480 25.97 -4.17 -2.13
C LYS A 480 26.05 -4.96 -0.82
N ASP A 481 27.17 -4.88 -0.10
CA ASP A 481 27.34 -5.52 1.21
C ASP A 481 26.59 -4.83 2.35
N MET A 482 26.36 -3.51 2.28
CA MET A 482 25.46 -2.82 3.21
C MET A 482 24.00 -3.21 2.94
N VAL A 483 23.59 -3.26 1.66
CA VAL A 483 22.25 -3.72 1.26
C VAL A 483 21.98 -5.15 1.73
N ARG A 484 22.93 -6.07 1.56
CA ARG A 484 22.86 -7.44 2.12
C ARG A 484 22.68 -7.44 3.64
N LYS A 485 23.44 -6.62 4.39
CA LYS A 485 23.28 -6.49 5.85
C LYS A 485 21.90 -5.93 6.24
N PHE A 486 21.31 -5.07 5.42
CA PHE A 486 19.96 -4.52 5.63
C PHE A 486 18.86 -5.53 5.31
N SER A 487 18.96 -6.26 4.19
CA SER A 487 18.08 -7.38 3.85
C SER A 487 18.13 -8.49 4.91
N LYS A 488 19.33 -8.91 5.33
CA LYS A 488 19.50 -9.81 6.48
C LYS A 488 18.77 -9.30 7.71
N ARG A 489 18.90 -8.00 8.02
CA ARG A 489 18.24 -7.39 9.18
C ARG A 489 16.72 -7.45 9.07
N ALA A 490 16.15 -7.24 7.89
CA ALA A 490 14.72 -7.37 7.59
C ALA A 490 14.27 -8.84 7.74
N ARG A 491 15.02 -9.79 7.14
CA ARG A 491 14.81 -11.24 7.31
C ARG A 491 14.79 -11.64 8.79
N ASP A 492 15.74 -11.16 9.59
CA ASP A 492 15.81 -11.47 11.03
C ASP A 492 14.51 -11.06 11.78
N TYR A 493 13.81 -9.99 11.35
CA TYR A 493 12.48 -9.63 11.91
C TYR A 493 11.38 -10.55 11.40
N MET A 494 11.32 -10.84 10.09
CA MET A 494 10.33 -11.77 9.52
C MET A 494 10.40 -13.15 10.19
N LEU A 495 11.61 -13.64 10.49
CA LEU A 495 11.81 -14.88 11.23
C LEU A 495 11.35 -14.78 12.69
N ALA A 496 11.53 -13.64 13.34
CA ALA A 496 11.01 -13.40 14.69
C ALA A 496 9.48 -13.43 14.73
N TYR A 497 8.80 -12.81 13.75
CA TYR A 497 7.35 -12.88 13.62
C TYR A 497 6.85 -14.30 13.35
N ARG A 498 7.54 -15.07 12.49
CA ARG A 498 7.17 -16.46 12.22
C ARG A 498 7.37 -17.39 13.43
N ALA A 499 8.46 -17.23 14.17
CA ALA A 499 8.72 -18.02 15.38
C ALA A 499 7.68 -17.75 16.48
N PHE A 500 7.14 -16.53 16.53
CA PHE A 500 6.09 -16.14 17.48
C PHE A 500 4.81 -16.98 17.33
N GLU A 501 4.40 -17.32 16.09
CA GLU A 501 3.29 -18.26 15.88
C GLU A 501 3.58 -19.68 16.35
N THR A 502 4.80 -20.17 16.11
CA THR A 502 5.11 -21.58 16.33
C THR A 502 5.26 -21.95 17.80
N ASP A 503 5.82 -21.05 18.62
CA ASP A 503 6.14 -21.34 20.03
C ASP A 503 5.09 -20.85 21.05
N GLU A 504 4.35 -19.76 20.80
CA GLU A 504 3.44 -19.20 21.83
C GLU A 504 1.96 -19.60 21.67
N MET A 505 1.43 -19.79 20.45
CA MET A 505 0.01 -20.17 20.27
C MET A 505 -0.34 -21.59 20.74
N LYS A 506 0.62 -22.52 20.79
CA LYS A 506 0.37 -23.91 21.22
C LYS A 506 0.73 -24.21 22.68
N GLY A 507 1.65 -23.45 23.27
CA GLY A 507 2.21 -23.75 24.61
C GLY A 507 1.56 -23.00 25.78
N GLY A 508 1.25 -21.70 25.61
CA GLY A 508 0.91 -20.82 26.76
C GLY A 508 -0.48 -20.17 26.74
N MET A 509 -1.20 -20.20 25.61
CA MET A 509 -2.35 -19.31 25.38
C MET A 509 -3.74 -19.88 25.77
N LYS A 510 -3.82 -20.77 26.77
CA LYS A 510 -5.13 -21.20 27.32
C LYS A 510 -5.69 -20.31 28.44
N ASP A 511 -4.86 -19.49 29.09
CA ASP A 511 -5.16 -18.99 30.45
C ASP A 511 -5.50 -17.49 30.59
N SER A 512 -5.74 -16.73 29.51
CA SER A 512 -6.07 -15.29 29.68
C SER A 512 -7.10 -14.65 28.75
N GLY A 513 -7.43 -15.24 27.60
CA GLY A 513 -8.52 -14.77 26.72
C GLY A 513 -8.40 -13.31 26.23
N LYS A 514 -7.21 -12.70 26.31
CA LYS A 514 -6.93 -11.33 25.87
C LYS A 514 -6.06 -11.36 24.61
N PRO A 515 -6.36 -10.53 23.59
CA PRO A 515 -5.42 -10.28 22.50
C PRO A 515 -4.09 -9.77 23.05
N LEU A 516 -2.98 -10.29 22.52
CA LEU A 516 -1.63 -9.85 22.87
C LEU A 516 -1.29 -8.59 22.06
N ASP A 517 -1.06 -7.48 22.75
CA ASP A 517 -0.56 -6.24 22.16
C ASP A 517 0.96 -6.39 21.94
N ILE A 518 1.36 -6.75 20.70
CA ILE A 518 2.75 -7.10 20.37
C ILE A 518 3.63 -5.83 20.39
N THR A 519 4.24 -5.55 21.53
CA THR A 519 5.11 -4.37 21.67
C THR A 519 6.43 -4.53 20.91
N HIS A 520 6.97 -3.42 20.38
CA HIS A 520 8.31 -3.39 19.76
C HIS A 520 9.42 -3.93 20.69
N HIS A 521 9.28 -3.79 22.01
CA HIS A 521 10.20 -4.37 22.98
C HIS A 521 10.16 -5.91 22.99
N MET A 522 8.98 -6.52 22.86
CA MET A 522 8.83 -7.97 22.71
C MET A 522 9.45 -8.45 21.39
N ILE A 523 9.24 -7.71 20.29
CA ILE A 523 9.84 -8.02 18.98
C ILE A 523 11.38 -7.95 19.04
N GLU A 524 11.98 -6.91 19.64
CA GLU A 524 13.44 -6.81 19.83
C GLU A 524 14.00 -7.90 20.76
N LYS A 525 13.26 -8.28 21.80
CA LYS A 525 13.62 -9.41 22.68
C LYS A 525 13.53 -10.74 21.92
N MET A 526 12.49 -10.95 21.13
CA MET A 526 12.30 -12.17 20.34
C MET A 526 13.28 -12.28 19.19
N LYS A 527 13.66 -11.18 18.54
CA LYS A 527 14.78 -11.15 17.59
C LYS A 527 16.08 -11.63 18.23
N LYS A 528 16.37 -11.20 19.47
CA LYS A 528 17.53 -11.72 20.23
C LYS A 528 17.36 -13.21 20.53
N VAL A 529 16.18 -13.66 20.95
CA VAL A 529 15.87 -15.08 21.18
C VAL A 529 16.04 -15.90 19.89
N VAL A 530 15.46 -15.53 18.75
CA VAL A 530 15.61 -16.27 17.49
C VAL A 530 17.05 -16.21 16.95
N SER A 531 17.78 -15.12 17.19
CA SER A 531 19.22 -15.05 16.86
C SER A 531 20.10 -15.94 17.75
N SER A 532 19.66 -16.26 18.98
CA SER A 532 20.36 -17.21 19.86
C SER A 532 19.87 -18.66 19.68
N HIS A 533 18.57 -18.85 19.46
CA HIS A 533 17.91 -20.09 19.06
C HIS A 533 17.97 -20.25 17.55
N ARG A 534 19.20 -20.40 17.03
CA ARG A 534 19.57 -20.40 15.61
C ARG A 534 18.65 -21.26 14.72
N ALA A 535 17.60 -20.64 14.17
CA ALA A 535 16.55 -21.30 13.41
C ALA A 535 16.75 -21.16 11.89
N ALA A 536 17.01 -22.27 11.20
CA ALA A 536 17.10 -22.34 9.74
C ALA A 536 15.69 -22.30 9.11
N LEU A 537 15.04 -21.14 9.17
CA LEU A 537 13.75 -20.89 8.54
C LEU A 537 13.94 -20.23 7.16
N ILE A 538 13.29 -20.84 6.16
CA ILE A 538 13.26 -20.34 4.77
C ILE A 538 11.98 -19.52 4.59
N ILE A 539 12.13 -18.29 4.11
CA ILE A 539 11.01 -17.41 3.80
C ILE A 539 10.55 -17.73 2.37
N LYS A 540 9.28 -18.10 2.24
CA LYS A 540 8.56 -18.27 0.96
C LYS A 540 7.45 -17.22 0.87
N GLU A 541 6.75 -17.14 -0.27
CA GLU A 541 5.49 -16.41 -0.42
C GLU A 541 4.49 -16.72 0.72
N GLU A 542 4.27 -18.02 0.97
CA GLU A 542 3.51 -18.58 2.11
C GLU A 542 3.88 -17.97 3.47
N SER A 543 5.17 -17.60 3.67
CA SER A 543 5.67 -17.03 4.92
C SER A 543 5.38 -15.53 5.05
N PHE A 544 5.21 -14.82 3.94
CA PHE A 544 4.74 -13.44 3.96
C PHE A 544 3.25 -13.35 4.27
N ASP A 545 2.44 -14.26 3.73
CA ASP A 545 1.03 -14.38 4.12
C ASP A 545 0.88 -14.76 5.59
N LEU A 546 1.71 -15.68 6.09
CA LEU A 546 1.79 -16.00 7.51
C LEU A 546 2.04 -14.74 8.37
N VAL A 547 3.07 -13.95 8.05
CA VAL A 547 3.36 -12.68 8.73
C VAL A 547 2.23 -11.65 8.54
N ARG A 548 1.52 -11.65 7.39
CA ARG A 548 0.30 -10.86 7.16
C ARG A 548 -0.84 -11.26 8.10
N PHE A 549 -0.99 -12.54 8.47
CA PHE A 549 -1.97 -12.99 9.45
C PHE A 549 -1.61 -12.60 10.89
N VAL A 550 -0.35 -12.75 11.31
CA VAL A 550 0.14 -12.34 12.65
C VAL A 550 -0.13 -10.86 12.94
N VAL A 551 0.02 -10.02 11.91
CA VAL A 551 0.15 -8.56 12.06
C VAL A 551 -1.02 -7.78 11.44
N LYS A 552 -2.17 -8.44 11.15
CA LYS A 552 -3.41 -7.71 10.80
C LYS A 552 -3.83 -6.81 11.98
N PRO A 553 -4.18 -5.54 11.73
CA PRO A 553 -4.12 -4.51 12.79
C PRO A 553 -5.28 -4.58 13.78
N GLU A 554 -4.97 -4.48 15.07
CA GLU A 554 -5.90 -3.83 15.98
C GLU A 554 -6.18 -2.40 15.47
N SER A 555 -7.45 -2.08 15.26
CA SER A 555 -7.89 -0.76 14.80
C SER A 555 -7.80 0.29 15.93
N LYS A 556 -6.58 0.69 16.31
CA LYS A 556 -6.35 1.74 17.32
C LYS A 556 -5.83 3.03 16.69
N SER A 557 -6.73 4.00 16.62
CA SER A 557 -6.48 5.41 16.32
C SER A 557 -5.51 6.05 17.32
N LEU A 558 -4.74 7.02 16.83
CA LEU A 558 -3.87 7.91 17.61
C LEU A 558 -4.60 8.56 18.81
N PRO A 559 -3.98 8.65 20.01
CA PRO A 559 -4.50 9.45 21.10
C PRO A 559 -4.19 10.94 20.87
N VAL A 560 -5.17 11.69 20.38
CA VAL A 560 -5.17 13.15 20.49
C VAL A 560 -6.03 13.55 21.69
N LYS A 561 -5.39 13.92 22.80
CA LYS A 561 -5.98 14.78 23.83
C LYS A 561 -4.96 15.80 24.33
N ARG A 562 -5.05 17.02 23.78
CA ARG A 562 -4.86 18.25 24.56
C ARG A 562 -6.23 18.88 24.72
N GLU A 563 -6.86 18.65 25.86
CA GLU A 563 -7.96 19.49 26.31
C GLU A 563 -7.35 20.61 27.15
N GLU A 564 -7.40 21.84 26.64
CA GLU A 564 -7.22 23.03 27.46
C GLU A 564 -8.46 23.17 28.36
N SER A 565 -8.23 23.29 29.67
CA SER A 565 -9.26 23.74 30.61
C SER A 565 -8.73 24.94 31.38
N SER A 566 -9.17 26.13 30.95
CA SER A 566 -9.05 27.37 31.71
C SER A 566 -10.37 27.62 32.45
N GLY A 567 -10.29 28.07 33.71
CA GLY A 567 -11.48 28.36 34.53
C GLY A 567 -11.20 28.23 36.02
N GLU A 568 -10.96 29.35 36.69
CA GLU A 568 -10.69 29.42 38.13
C GLU A 568 -11.91 29.05 38.99
N THR A 569 -11.67 28.54 40.21
CA THR A 569 -12.32 29.11 41.42
C THR A 569 -11.58 28.72 42.71
N SER A 570 -11.78 29.53 43.76
CA SER A 570 -10.89 29.67 44.91
C SER A 570 -11.32 28.92 46.19
N ARG A 571 -10.36 28.47 47.03
CA ARG A 571 -10.10 28.94 48.44
C ARG A 571 -9.35 27.92 49.33
N LYS A 572 -8.30 28.42 50.02
CA LYS A 572 -7.82 28.15 51.42
C LYS A 572 -7.63 26.68 51.87
N SER A 573 -6.61 26.28 52.66
CA SER A 573 -5.82 27.01 53.67
C SER A 573 -4.48 26.31 54.04
N SER A 574 -3.52 27.07 54.61
CA SER A 574 -2.43 26.71 55.56
C SER A 574 -1.58 25.42 55.38
N ARG A 575 -0.26 25.37 55.67
CA ARG A 575 0.53 26.13 56.68
C ARG A 575 2.04 26.11 56.35
N LYS A 576 2.78 27.09 56.90
CA LYS A 576 4.26 27.24 57.05
C LYS A 576 5.02 25.91 57.23
N ARG A 577 6.33 25.77 56.95
CA ARG A 577 7.52 26.67 57.03
C ARG A 577 8.63 26.05 56.11
N THR A 578 9.79 26.60 55.76
CA THR A 578 10.60 27.78 56.15
C THR A 578 11.37 28.31 54.90
N LYS A 579 12.39 29.18 55.05
CA LYS A 579 13.35 29.62 54.02
C LYS A 579 14.67 30.05 54.68
N THR A 580 15.81 29.75 54.05
CA THR A 580 17.14 30.41 54.16
C THR A 580 17.86 30.05 52.86
N SER A 581 18.02 30.89 51.83
CA SER A 581 18.70 32.20 51.74
C SER A 581 20.15 32.12 52.21
N ARG A 582 21.20 32.51 51.49
CA ARG A 582 21.39 33.29 50.23
C ARG A 582 22.56 32.65 49.44
N GLY A 583 22.85 33.01 48.19
CA GLY A 583 22.23 34.00 47.30
C GLY A 583 22.94 34.04 45.95
#